data_AF-A0A9E0NF67-F1
#
_entry.id   AF-A0A9E0NF67-F1
#
_cell.length_a   1.000
_cell.length_b   1.000
_cell.length_c   1.000
_cell.angle_alpha   90.00
_cell.angle_beta   90.00
_cell.angle_gamma   90.00
#
_symmetry.space_group_name_H-M   'P 1'
#
loop_
_entity.id
_entity.type
_entity.pdbx_description
1 polymer ?
#
loop_
_entity_poly.entity_id
_entity_poly.type
_entity_poly.pdbx_seq_one_letter_code
_entity_poly.pdbx_strand_id
1 'polypeptide(L)'
;MIAPLVRGVLLCGWLVACAGEIDGGGDPPPPMAEPNAGCAEGCHGSDNTNAPPMSVSGATDTTSVAVGAHRAHLATTGVAWHRQVACSDCHVVPATVGAAGHMDGDNRAELTFSAIAAPGTWSGATCTVGCHGSAAWGGTSPTPTWTQVDGTQAQCGSCHGAPPPPPHPAGPAAMNCATCHPTMEENSLRFRDPARHIDGTVDFVDAGATGGCTTCHGGATSSAPPVDLAGNTAPTARGVGAHQAHLMTSTWRHEIVCSSCHVVPSTNDAPGHRDGDNVAEVRFDTLNPQGTYAPTSCATLYCHGNGRGNNGSASWITPGALDCTSCHAVDGNGMSGDHDEHVDEENLPCTACHASVAGAGLTIINATLHVNGVREVQMARGTYNPATRTCTNTGCHGSERW
;
A
#
# COMPACT_ATOMS: atom_id res chain seq x y z
N MET A 1 -50.58 68.83 20.20
CA MET A 1 -50.11 68.01 19.07
C MET A 1 -48.60 67.96 19.13
N ILE A 2 -48.07 66.78 19.45
CA ILE A 2 -46.64 66.49 19.60
C ILE A 2 -46.22 65.74 18.33
N ALA A 3 -45.12 66.17 17.70
CA ALA A 3 -44.37 65.38 16.72
C ALA A 3 -42.87 65.72 16.85
N PRO A 4 -41.95 64.76 16.66
CA PRO A 4 -40.66 64.76 17.35
C PRO A 4 -39.44 65.14 16.49
N LEU A 5 -38.38 65.52 17.20
CA LEU A 5 -37.02 65.76 16.68
C LEU A 5 -36.36 64.47 16.15
N VAL A 6 -35.75 64.57 14.96
CA VAL A 6 -34.76 63.60 14.47
C VAL A 6 -33.37 64.01 14.96
N ARG A 7 -32.74 63.15 15.76
CA ARG A 7 -31.32 63.24 16.13
C ARG A 7 -30.47 62.68 14.99
N GLY A 8 -29.62 63.52 14.39
CA GLY A 8 -28.51 63.06 13.54
C GLY A 8 -27.41 62.42 14.40
N VAL A 9 -27.05 61.18 14.08
CA VAL A 9 -25.90 60.46 14.66
C VAL A 9 -24.67 60.77 13.80
N LEU A 10 -23.61 61.28 14.44
CA LEU A 10 -22.30 61.48 13.83
C LEU A 10 -21.67 60.12 13.46
N LEU A 11 -21.37 59.93 12.17
CA LEU A 11 -20.59 58.82 11.60
C LEU A 11 -19.17 59.30 11.27
N CYS A 12 -18.37 59.66 12.28
CA CYS A 12 -17.01 60.22 12.07
C CYS A 12 -15.94 59.56 12.96
N GLY A 13 -16.08 58.27 13.28
CA GLY A 13 -15.18 57.56 14.20
C GLY A 13 -14.19 56.56 13.58
N TRP A 14 -14.41 56.10 12.34
CA TRP A 14 -13.75 54.87 11.84
C TRP A 14 -12.60 55.08 10.85
N LEU A 15 -12.39 56.30 10.33
CA LEU A 15 -11.33 56.57 9.35
C LEU A 15 -9.95 56.84 9.96
N VAL A 16 -9.84 57.04 11.28
CA VAL A 16 -8.59 57.50 11.92
C VAL A 16 -7.69 56.33 12.34
N ALA A 17 -8.21 55.10 12.45
CA ALA A 17 -7.44 53.96 12.95
C ALA A 17 -6.42 53.39 11.93
N CYS A 18 -6.60 53.64 10.63
CA CYS A 18 -5.75 53.04 9.57
C CYS A 18 -4.56 53.92 9.15
N ALA A 19 -4.42 55.14 9.68
CA ALA A 19 -3.43 56.13 9.24
C ALA A 19 -2.22 56.26 10.18
N GLY A 20 -2.08 55.37 11.17
CA GLY A 20 -0.94 55.35 12.08
C GLY A 20 0.31 54.79 11.39
N GLU A 21 1.16 55.69 10.88
CA GLU A 21 2.52 55.37 10.42
C GLU A 21 3.30 54.76 11.59
N ILE A 22 3.70 53.48 11.49
CA ILE A 22 4.68 52.89 12.41
C ILE A 22 6.06 53.37 11.96
N ASP A 23 6.46 54.54 12.44
CA ASP A 23 7.85 55.02 12.33
C ASP A 23 8.76 54.11 13.16
N GLY A 24 9.48 53.20 12.51
CA GLY A 24 10.46 52.34 13.16
C GLY A 24 11.47 51.77 12.18
N GLY A 25 12.59 52.46 11.99
CA GLY A 25 13.73 52.04 11.16
C GLY A 25 14.52 50.86 11.73
N GLY A 26 13.96 49.67 11.68
CA GLY A 26 14.65 48.39 11.89
C GLY A 26 14.23 47.39 10.80
N ASP A 27 15.08 46.40 10.52
CA ASP A 27 14.83 45.36 9.51
C ASP A 27 13.40 44.80 9.59
N PRO A 28 12.75 44.50 8.45
CA PRO A 28 11.38 44.01 8.45
C PRO A 28 11.32 42.70 9.26
N PRO A 29 10.49 42.64 10.32
CA PRO A 29 10.34 41.42 11.09
C PRO A 29 9.72 40.32 10.20
N PRO A 30 10.06 39.04 10.44
CA PRO A 30 9.57 37.94 9.62
C PRO A 30 8.03 37.89 9.66
N PRO A 31 7.37 37.30 8.64
CA PRO A 31 5.92 37.41 8.38
C PRO A 31 4.99 36.81 9.46
N MET A 32 5.53 36.41 10.62
CA MET A 32 4.80 35.84 11.77
C MET A 32 5.29 36.40 13.12
N ALA A 33 6.13 37.45 13.14
CA ALA A 33 6.66 38.00 14.39
C ALA A 33 5.75 39.11 14.95
N GLU A 34 5.27 38.83 16.16
CA GLU A 34 4.50 39.62 17.13
C GLU A 34 2.97 39.70 16.93
N PRO A 35 2.17 39.13 17.86
CA PRO A 35 0.71 39.25 17.91
C PRO A 35 0.16 40.68 18.07
N ASN A 36 1.02 41.69 18.31
CA ASN A 36 0.59 43.01 18.78
C ASN A 36 1.03 44.20 17.90
N ALA A 37 1.54 43.97 16.68
CA ALA A 37 1.93 45.06 15.78
C ALA A 37 0.75 45.56 14.92
N GLY A 38 -0.17 46.31 15.53
CA GLY A 38 -1.01 47.37 14.92
C GLY A 38 -2.05 47.01 13.84
N CYS A 39 -1.92 45.90 13.12
CA CYS A 39 -2.79 45.58 11.98
C CYS A 39 -3.94 44.62 12.34
N ALA A 40 -3.67 43.65 13.23
CA ALA A 40 -4.57 42.56 13.61
C ALA A 40 -5.90 43.04 14.24
N GLU A 41 -5.90 44.23 14.83
CA GLU A 41 -7.09 44.82 15.49
C GLU A 41 -7.60 46.07 14.76
N GLY A 42 -6.76 46.70 13.94
CA GLY A 42 -7.08 47.94 13.25
C GLY A 42 -7.87 47.75 11.96
N CYS A 43 -7.58 46.67 11.22
CA CYS A 43 -8.15 46.44 9.88
C CYS A 43 -8.76 45.04 9.70
N HIS A 44 -8.05 43.98 10.08
CA HIS A 44 -8.53 42.59 9.99
C HIS A 44 -7.79 41.71 11.00
N GLY A 45 -8.42 40.63 11.47
CA GLY A 45 -7.82 39.73 12.48
C GLY A 45 -8.40 39.91 13.89
N SER A 46 -7.60 39.53 14.90
CA SER A 46 -7.85 39.82 16.31
C SER A 46 -6.56 39.93 17.12
N ASP A 47 -6.71 40.22 18.41
CA ASP A 47 -5.71 40.27 19.50
C ASP A 47 -4.61 39.20 19.53
N ASN A 48 -4.78 38.07 18.84
CA ASN A 48 -3.85 36.96 18.86
C ASN A 48 -3.50 36.40 17.47
N THR A 49 -4.08 36.94 16.39
CA THR A 49 -3.82 36.46 15.04
C THR A 49 -4.24 37.45 13.96
N ASN A 50 -3.42 37.56 12.92
CA ASN A 50 -3.78 38.30 11.70
C ASN A 50 -4.82 37.56 10.83
N ALA A 51 -5.13 36.28 11.11
CA ALA A 51 -6.23 35.58 10.44
C ALA A 51 -7.57 36.15 10.87
N PRO A 52 -8.49 36.43 9.94
CA PRO A 52 -9.84 36.88 10.27
C PRO A 52 -10.56 35.95 11.26
N PRO A 53 -11.01 36.48 12.40
CA PRO A 53 -12.42 36.47 12.76
C PRO A 53 -13.13 37.75 12.30
N MET A 54 -12.41 38.77 11.83
CA MET A 54 -12.94 40.01 11.29
C MET A 54 -12.26 40.30 9.96
N SER A 55 -13.05 40.48 8.90
CA SER A 55 -12.57 40.93 7.61
C SER A 55 -12.37 42.45 7.59
N VAL A 56 -11.67 42.96 6.57
CA VAL A 56 -11.57 44.41 6.29
C VAL A 56 -12.92 45.10 6.04
N SER A 57 -13.96 44.31 5.70
CA SER A 57 -15.34 44.75 5.56
C SER A 57 -16.17 44.64 6.84
N GLY A 58 -15.56 44.23 7.96
CA GLY A 58 -16.20 44.07 9.27
C GLY A 58 -17.03 42.80 9.42
N ALA A 59 -16.97 41.86 8.48
CA ALA A 59 -17.68 40.58 8.60
C ALA A 59 -17.01 39.71 9.66
N THR A 60 -17.81 39.11 10.56
CA THR A 60 -17.30 38.22 11.61
C THR A 60 -17.87 36.80 11.59
N ASP A 61 -18.87 36.55 10.76
CA ASP A 61 -19.51 35.25 10.64
C ASP A 61 -18.65 34.32 9.75
N THR A 62 -18.44 33.09 10.19
CA THR A 62 -17.68 32.06 9.46
C THR A 62 -18.37 31.60 8.17
N THR A 63 -19.65 31.95 7.98
CA THR A 63 -20.36 31.81 6.70
C THR A 63 -19.90 32.83 5.64
N SER A 64 -19.15 33.86 6.03
CA SER A 64 -18.46 34.76 5.09
C SER A 64 -17.14 34.14 4.63
N VAL A 65 -16.89 34.17 3.33
CA VAL A 65 -15.61 33.71 2.74
C VAL A 65 -14.41 34.50 3.25
N ALA A 66 -14.62 35.75 3.65
CA ALA A 66 -13.58 36.60 4.23
C ALA A 66 -13.20 36.20 5.65
N VAL A 67 -14.01 35.37 6.33
CA VAL A 67 -13.70 34.81 7.65
C VAL A 67 -13.40 33.32 7.52
N GLY A 68 -14.42 32.51 7.21
CA GLY A 68 -14.33 31.09 6.88
C GLY A 68 -13.31 30.31 7.71
N ALA A 69 -12.54 29.45 7.02
CA ALA A 69 -11.61 28.50 7.62
C ALA A 69 -10.18 29.06 7.89
N HIS A 70 -9.93 30.38 7.84
CA HIS A 70 -8.59 30.94 8.04
C HIS A 70 -7.95 30.46 9.35
N ARG A 71 -8.69 30.55 10.45
CA ARG A 71 -8.22 30.14 11.79
C ARG A 71 -8.02 28.62 11.92
N ALA A 72 -8.72 27.82 11.11
CA ALA A 72 -8.52 26.37 11.09
C ALA A 72 -7.17 26.01 10.46
N HIS A 73 -6.65 26.82 9.52
CA HIS A 73 -5.36 26.59 8.87
C HIS A 73 -4.19 27.16 9.68
N LEU A 74 -4.33 28.37 10.24
CA LEU A 74 -3.23 29.08 10.91
C LEU A 74 -2.92 28.63 12.35
N ALA A 75 -3.46 27.52 12.86
CA ALA A 75 -3.22 27.13 14.25
C ALA A 75 -1.71 27.21 14.60
N THR A 76 -1.31 28.14 15.47
CA THR A 76 0.10 28.53 15.67
C THR A 76 0.76 27.87 16.88
N THR A 77 -0.02 27.25 17.76
CA THR A 77 0.46 26.58 18.98
C THR A 77 -0.27 25.26 19.20
N GLY A 78 0.47 24.18 19.42
CA GLY A 78 -0.11 22.87 19.75
C GLY A 78 -0.75 22.14 18.56
N VAL A 79 -0.27 22.39 17.33
CA VAL A 79 -0.74 21.66 16.15
C VAL A 79 -0.36 20.20 16.28
N ALA A 80 -1.34 19.36 16.61
CA ALA A 80 -1.11 17.95 16.93
C ALA A 80 -1.03 17.05 15.69
N TRP A 81 -1.33 17.58 14.49
CA TRP A 81 -1.47 16.74 13.30
C TRP A 81 -0.88 17.30 12.01
N HIS A 82 -0.39 18.54 11.92
CA HIS A 82 0.15 19.09 10.67
C HIS A 82 1.26 20.12 10.86
N ARG A 83 2.00 20.39 9.76
CA ARG A 83 2.88 21.55 9.65
C ARG A 83 2.11 22.84 9.86
N GLN A 84 2.74 23.84 10.44
CA GLN A 84 2.17 25.18 10.52
C GLN A 84 1.96 25.76 9.11
N VAL A 85 0.72 26.15 8.79
CA VAL A 85 0.39 26.84 7.54
C VAL A 85 0.69 28.32 7.73
N ALA A 86 1.40 28.92 6.76
CA ALA A 86 1.72 30.34 6.77
C ALA A 86 0.80 31.11 5.80
N CYS A 87 0.65 32.42 6.01
CA CYS A 87 -0.12 33.27 5.10
C CYS A 87 0.41 33.18 3.66
N SER A 88 1.74 33.09 3.49
CA SER A 88 2.41 32.96 2.20
C SER A 88 2.18 31.63 1.48
N ASP A 89 1.50 30.68 2.11
CA ASP A 89 1.08 29.46 1.43
C ASP A 89 -0.09 29.69 0.47
N CYS A 90 -0.89 30.73 0.71
CA CYS A 90 -2.08 31.05 -0.08
C CYS A 90 -2.14 32.52 -0.55
N HIS A 91 -1.43 33.44 0.11
CA HIS A 91 -1.55 34.87 -0.14
C HIS A 91 -0.22 35.54 -0.46
N VAL A 92 -0.29 36.58 -1.29
CA VAL A 92 0.82 37.53 -1.39
C VAL A 92 0.82 38.30 -0.07
N VAL A 93 1.80 38.03 0.80
CA VAL A 93 1.88 38.71 2.11
C VAL A 93 2.58 40.06 1.91
N PRO A 94 1.89 41.18 2.13
CA PRO A 94 2.48 42.50 1.93
C PRO A 94 3.50 42.81 3.02
N ALA A 95 4.64 43.41 2.63
CA ALA A 95 5.65 43.85 3.58
C ALA A 95 5.23 45.11 4.36
N THR A 96 4.32 45.92 3.80
CA THR A 96 3.80 47.15 4.41
C THR A 96 2.32 47.35 4.05
N VAL A 97 1.61 48.17 4.83
CA VAL A 97 0.18 48.47 4.60
C VAL A 97 -0.06 49.11 3.22
N GLY A 98 0.85 49.98 2.77
CA GLY A 98 0.76 50.65 1.47
C GLY A 98 1.34 49.88 0.28
N ALA A 99 1.70 48.60 0.45
CA ALA A 99 2.20 47.79 -0.66
C ALA A 99 1.16 47.68 -1.78
N ALA A 100 1.63 47.69 -3.04
CA ALA A 100 0.75 47.49 -4.19
C ALA A 100 -0.01 46.15 -4.08
N GLY A 101 -1.30 46.16 -4.39
CA GLY A 101 -2.23 45.03 -4.18
C GLY A 101 -2.93 45.08 -2.82
N HIS A 102 -2.22 45.39 -1.74
CA HIS A 102 -2.80 45.28 -0.40
C HIS A 102 -4.04 46.17 -0.13
N MET A 103 -3.99 47.46 -0.49
CA MET A 103 -5.11 48.41 -0.33
C MET A 103 -5.50 49.01 -1.70
N ASP A 104 -5.97 48.17 -2.61
CA ASP A 104 -6.26 48.56 -3.99
C ASP A 104 -7.76 48.84 -4.29
N GLY A 105 -8.62 48.67 -3.28
CA GLY A 105 -10.03 49.08 -3.29
C GLY A 105 -11.04 47.95 -3.54
N ASP A 106 -10.60 46.71 -3.73
CA ASP A 106 -11.52 45.58 -3.94
C ASP A 106 -11.83 44.76 -2.67
N ASN A 107 -11.12 45.04 -1.57
CA ASN A 107 -11.22 44.38 -0.27
C ASN A 107 -10.97 42.85 -0.33
N ARG A 108 -10.10 42.39 -1.22
CA ARG A 108 -9.73 40.99 -1.39
C ARG A 108 -8.22 40.85 -1.24
N ALA A 109 -7.79 39.83 -0.50
CA ALA A 109 -6.38 39.47 -0.46
C ALA A 109 -5.99 38.73 -1.74
N GLU A 110 -4.87 39.10 -2.36
CA GLU A 110 -4.34 38.41 -3.52
C GLU A 110 -3.95 36.98 -3.18
N LEU A 111 -4.27 36.05 -4.07
CA LEU A 111 -3.88 34.66 -3.93
C LEU A 111 -2.57 34.39 -4.67
N THR A 112 -1.62 33.78 -3.95
CA THR A 112 -0.47 33.10 -4.52
C THR A 112 -0.30 31.77 -3.78
N PHE A 113 -0.13 30.68 -4.50
CA PHE A 113 0.04 29.37 -3.86
C PHE A 113 1.52 29.04 -3.77
N SER A 114 1.99 28.66 -2.57
CA SER A 114 3.36 28.18 -2.39
C SER A 114 3.58 26.87 -3.15
N ALA A 115 4.84 26.44 -3.30
CA ALA A 115 5.15 25.19 -3.98
C ALA A 115 4.42 23.97 -3.37
N ILE A 116 4.13 23.98 -2.06
CA ILE A 116 3.43 22.90 -1.37
C ILE A 116 1.91 22.97 -1.63
N ALA A 117 1.35 24.17 -1.75
CA ALA A 117 -0.07 24.35 -2.05
C ALA A 117 -0.37 24.27 -3.57
N ALA A 118 0.66 24.36 -4.43
CA ALA A 118 0.54 24.38 -5.88
C ALA A 118 0.33 22.98 -6.50
N PRO A 119 -0.34 22.89 -7.68
CA PRO A 119 -1.12 23.96 -8.31
C PRO A 119 -2.38 24.25 -7.50
N GLY A 120 -2.56 25.52 -7.13
CA GLY A 120 -3.69 25.95 -6.30
C GLY A 120 -4.71 26.75 -7.11
N THR A 121 -5.99 26.46 -6.89
CA THR A 121 -7.10 27.23 -7.46
C THR A 121 -8.15 27.50 -6.38
N TRP A 122 -8.79 28.66 -6.47
CA TRP A 122 -9.86 29.09 -5.58
C TRP A 122 -11.10 29.41 -6.39
N SER A 123 -12.23 28.81 -6.04
CA SER A 123 -13.51 28.98 -6.74
C SER A 123 -14.37 30.13 -6.19
N GLY A 124 -13.96 30.71 -5.06
CA GLY A 124 -14.81 31.59 -4.25
C GLY A 124 -15.55 30.87 -3.11
N ALA A 125 -15.54 29.53 -3.07
CA ALA A 125 -16.15 28.73 -2.00
C ALA A 125 -15.32 27.51 -1.58
N THR A 126 -14.48 27.01 -2.47
CA THR A 126 -13.62 25.83 -2.27
C THR A 126 -12.25 26.08 -2.88
N CYS A 127 -11.20 25.43 -2.38
CA CYS A 127 -9.90 25.38 -3.06
C CYS A 127 -9.58 23.98 -3.57
N THR A 128 -8.82 23.91 -4.65
CA THR A 128 -8.11 22.71 -5.11
C THR A 128 -6.63 23.02 -4.98
N VAL A 129 -5.94 22.34 -4.07
CA VAL A 129 -4.52 22.50 -3.71
C VAL A 129 -3.92 21.12 -3.43
N GLY A 130 -2.61 21.05 -3.14
CA GLY A 130 -1.96 19.79 -2.76
C GLY A 130 -2.58 19.05 -1.56
N CYS A 131 -3.22 19.78 -0.63
CA CYS A 131 -3.80 19.20 0.60
C CYS A 131 -5.26 18.74 0.44
N HIS A 132 -6.05 19.43 -0.39
CA HIS A 132 -7.46 19.10 -0.64
C HIS A 132 -7.81 19.41 -2.10
N GLY A 133 -8.48 18.48 -2.76
CA GLY A 133 -8.79 18.49 -4.19
C GLY A 133 -8.53 17.13 -4.85
N SER A 134 -7.96 16.17 -4.12
CA SER A 134 -7.57 14.85 -4.63
C SER A 134 -8.47 13.74 -4.05
N ALA A 135 -9.56 13.43 -4.75
CA ALA A 135 -10.38 12.25 -4.42
C ALA A 135 -9.61 10.92 -4.58
N ALA A 136 -8.51 10.93 -5.35
CA ALA A 136 -7.68 9.76 -5.61
C ALA A 136 -7.04 9.19 -4.33
N TRP A 137 -6.93 9.98 -3.27
CA TRP A 137 -6.38 9.53 -1.99
C TRP A 137 -7.42 8.85 -1.09
N GLY A 138 -8.67 8.73 -1.52
CA GLY A 138 -9.73 8.02 -0.80
C GLY A 138 -10.31 8.76 0.40
N GLY A 139 -10.08 10.08 0.50
CA GLY A 139 -10.69 10.91 1.54
C GLY A 139 -12.21 11.05 1.35
N THR A 140 -12.94 11.21 2.45
CA THR A 140 -14.41 11.40 2.43
C THR A 140 -14.84 12.85 2.18
N SER A 141 -13.93 13.81 2.33
CA SER A 141 -14.15 15.24 2.06
C SER A 141 -12.97 15.85 1.30
N PRO A 142 -12.64 15.34 0.09
CA PRO A 142 -11.49 15.82 -0.67
C PRO A 142 -11.70 17.26 -1.16
N THR A 143 -12.93 17.78 -1.18
CA THR A 143 -13.26 19.15 -1.59
C THR A 143 -14.03 19.85 -0.47
N PRO A 144 -13.34 20.32 0.59
CA PRO A 144 -14.00 20.96 1.73
C PRO A 144 -14.62 22.30 1.33
N THR A 145 -15.65 22.69 2.07
CA THR A 145 -16.36 23.96 1.89
C THR A 145 -15.73 24.98 2.82
N TRP A 146 -15.18 26.07 2.30
CA TRP A 146 -14.42 27.05 3.08
C TRP A 146 -15.17 27.64 4.27
N THR A 147 -16.48 27.77 4.14
CA THR A 147 -17.37 28.36 5.15
C THR A 147 -17.98 27.34 6.12
N GLN A 148 -17.69 26.05 5.94
CA GLN A 148 -18.10 24.98 6.85
C GLN A 148 -16.99 24.69 7.87
N VAL A 149 -17.07 25.31 9.03
CA VAL A 149 -16.03 25.25 10.09
C VAL A 149 -16.48 24.48 11.34
N ASP A 150 -17.44 23.57 11.19
CA ASP A 150 -17.98 22.72 12.26
C ASP A 150 -17.08 21.53 12.65
N GLY A 151 -15.91 21.41 12.02
CA GLY A 151 -14.94 20.33 12.23
C GLY A 151 -15.27 19.03 11.50
N THR A 152 -16.41 18.93 10.80
CA THR A 152 -16.80 17.70 10.09
C THR A 152 -15.89 17.39 8.90
N GLN A 153 -15.24 18.40 8.32
CA GLN A 153 -14.38 18.27 7.15
C GLN A 153 -12.89 18.05 7.48
N ALA A 154 -12.51 18.09 8.77
CA ALA A 154 -11.11 18.00 9.23
C ALA A 154 -10.84 16.78 10.13
N GLN A 155 -11.71 15.75 10.05
CA GLN A 155 -11.52 14.50 10.78
C GLN A 155 -10.51 13.59 10.06
N CYS A 156 -9.78 12.75 10.79
CA CYS A 156 -8.94 11.72 10.15
C CYS A 156 -9.78 10.90 9.16
N GLY A 157 -9.27 10.71 7.94
CA GLY A 157 -10.03 10.08 6.85
C GLY A 157 -10.73 11.06 5.89
N SER A 158 -10.82 12.35 6.23
CA SER A 158 -11.49 13.34 5.38
C SER A 158 -10.66 13.73 4.16
N CYS A 159 -9.34 13.91 4.32
CA CYS A 159 -8.43 14.31 3.24
C CYS A 159 -7.93 13.12 2.41
N HIS A 160 -7.50 12.05 3.08
CA HIS A 160 -7.06 10.79 2.49
C HIS A 160 -7.60 9.62 3.31
N GLY A 161 -7.70 8.43 2.71
CA GLY A 161 -8.07 7.20 3.40
C GLY A 161 -7.03 6.86 4.49
N ALA A 162 -7.48 6.22 5.56
CA ALA A 162 -6.60 5.72 6.62
C ALA A 162 -6.86 4.21 6.84
N PRO A 163 -6.16 3.32 6.12
CA PRO A 163 -5.12 3.59 5.12
C PRO A 163 -5.65 4.14 3.77
N PRO A 164 -4.78 4.76 2.94
CA PRO A 164 -5.13 5.13 1.57
C PRO A 164 -5.60 3.92 0.73
N PRO A 165 -6.25 4.15 -0.42
CA PRO A 165 -6.59 3.09 -1.37
C PRO A 165 -5.36 2.29 -1.84
N PRO A 166 -5.58 1.15 -2.54
CA PRO A 166 -4.52 0.40 -3.20
C PRO A 166 -3.54 1.31 -3.97
N PRO A 167 -2.23 1.02 -3.91
CA PRO A 167 -1.62 -0.25 -3.48
C PRO A 167 -1.30 -0.35 -1.97
N HIS A 168 -1.86 0.50 -1.11
CA HIS A 168 -1.64 0.37 0.34
C HIS A 168 -2.18 -0.98 0.86
N PRO A 169 -1.46 -1.71 1.73
CA PRO A 169 -2.00 -2.90 2.38
C PRO A 169 -3.24 -2.52 3.23
N ALA A 170 -4.23 -3.40 3.29
CA ALA A 170 -5.51 -3.21 3.99
C ALA A 170 -5.72 -4.18 5.17
N GLY A 171 -4.71 -4.97 5.54
CA GLY A 171 -4.76 -5.95 6.63
C GLY A 171 -4.21 -5.47 7.99
N PRO A 172 -3.94 -6.38 8.94
CA PRO A 172 -3.39 -6.05 10.27
C PRO A 172 -2.08 -5.24 10.22
N ALA A 173 -1.26 -5.45 9.18
CA ALA A 173 -0.04 -4.66 8.95
C ALA A 173 -0.33 -3.18 8.65
N ALA A 174 -1.51 -2.85 8.10
CA ALA A 174 -1.94 -1.49 7.83
C ALA A 174 -2.39 -0.73 9.09
N MET A 175 -2.66 -1.45 10.18
CA MET A 175 -3.17 -0.87 11.43
C MET A 175 -2.06 -0.26 12.30
N ASN A 176 -0.79 -0.62 12.05
CA ASN A 176 0.36 0.02 12.70
C ASN A 176 1.13 0.89 11.70
N CYS A 177 0.60 2.09 11.41
CA CYS A 177 1.18 3.03 10.46
C CYS A 177 2.66 3.29 10.71
N ALA A 178 3.08 3.33 11.99
CA ALA A 178 4.47 3.57 12.40
C ALA A 178 5.49 2.55 11.85
N THR A 179 5.03 1.37 11.42
CA THR A 179 5.88 0.35 10.78
C THR A 179 6.50 0.87 9.48
N CYS A 180 5.72 1.65 8.72
CA CYS A 180 6.12 2.20 7.43
C CYS A 180 6.31 3.70 7.50
N HIS A 181 5.51 4.42 8.28
CA HIS A 181 5.52 5.87 8.41
C HIS A 181 6.16 6.28 9.74
N PRO A 182 7.48 6.56 9.80
CA PRO A 182 8.21 6.74 11.06
C PRO A 182 7.77 7.98 11.86
N THR A 183 7.06 8.90 11.21
CA THR A 183 6.47 10.10 11.83
C THR A 183 5.13 9.83 12.52
N MET A 184 4.58 8.61 12.42
CA MET A 184 3.36 8.19 13.11
C MET A 184 3.67 7.51 14.44
N GLU A 185 2.77 7.68 15.41
CA GLU A 185 2.77 6.90 16.65
C GLU A 185 2.35 5.45 16.37
N GLU A 186 2.87 4.53 17.18
CA GLU A 186 2.57 3.11 17.04
C GLU A 186 1.12 2.82 17.41
N ASN A 187 0.43 2.02 16.58
CA ASN A 187 -0.97 1.62 16.76
C ASN A 187 -1.94 2.79 17.01
N SER A 188 -1.70 3.95 16.40
CA SER A 188 -2.58 5.11 16.53
C SER A 188 -2.59 5.98 15.27
N LEU A 189 -3.58 6.87 15.16
CA LEU A 189 -3.65 7.92 14.12
C LEU A 189 -3.05 9.25 14.61
N ARG A 190 -2.08 9.20 15.52
CA ARG A 190 -1.36 10.37 16.01
C ARG A 190 0.03 10.46 15.39
N PHE A 191 0.56 11.68 15.35
CA PHE A 191 1.86 11.97 14.77
C PHE A 191 2.91 12.17 15.87
N ARG A 192 4.03 11.47 15.76
CA ARG A 192 5.26 11.76 16.52
C ARG A 192 5.89 13.07 16.10
N ASP A 193 5.80 13.38 14.80
CA ASP A 193 6.27 14.62 14.21
C ASP A 193 5.16 15.25 13.35
N PRO A 194 4.22 16.00 13.97
CA PRO A 194 3.14 16.65 13.24
C PRO A 194 3.63 17.60 12.13
N ALA A 195 4.83 18.18 12.27
CA ALA A 195 5.36 19.15 11.32
C ALA A 195 5.66 18.56 9.94
N ARG A 196 5.74 17.23 9.84
CA ARG A 196 5.94 16.49 8.59
C ARG A 196 4.64 16.14 7.86
N HIS A 197 3.51 16.15 8.56
CA HIS A 197 2.25 15.91 7.87
C HIS A 197 1.84 17.18 7.11
N ILE A 198 1.42 16.99 5.85
CA ILE A 198 1.13 18.01 4.82
C ILE A 198 2.33 18.88 4.41
N ASP A 199 3.57 18.40 4.48
CA ASP A 199 4.77 19.11 4.00
C ASP A 199 5.11 18.86 2.51
N GLY A 200 4.29 18.05 1.83
CA GLY A 200 4.46 17.68 0.43
C GLY A 200 5.26 16.39 0.22
N THR A 201 5.76 15.76 1.29
CA THR A 201 6.49 14.49 1.23
C THR A 201 5.76 13.42 2.03
N VAL A 202 5.69 12.20 1.48
CA VAL A 202 5.25 11.03 2.25
C VAL A 202 6.49 10.41 2.90
N ASP A 203 6.62 10.54 4.21
CA ASP A 203 7.67 9.86 4.96
C ASP A 203 7.35 8.37 5.02
N PHE A 204 8.21 7.54 4.44
CA PHE A 204 8.13 6.09 4.62
C PHE A 204 9.53 5.46 4.74
N VAL A 205 9.61 4.35 5.47
CA VAL A 205 10.80 3.47 5.49
C VAL A 205 10.57 2.30 4.55
N ASP A 206 11.61 1.94 3.80
CA ASP A 206 11.52 0.84 2.85
C ASP A 206 11.50 -0.51 3.59
N ALA A 207 10.69 -1.47 3.13
CA ALA A 207 10.48 -2.75 3.82
C ALA A 207 11.78 -3.56 3.99
N GLY A 208 12.77 -3.34 3.13
CA GLY A 208 14.11 -3.93 3.27
C GLY A 208 14.84 -3.55 4.56
N ALA A 209 14.46 -2.42 5.19
CA ALA A 209 15.05 -1.96 6.45
C ALA A 209 14.32 -2.47 7.71
N THR A 210 13.10 -2.99 7.60
CA THR A 210 12.22 -3.31 8.74
C THR A 210 11.66 -4.74 8.78
N GLY A 211 11.88 -5.58 7.77
CA GLY A 211 11.37 -6.97 7.80
C GLY A 211 11.40 -7.75 6.49
N GLY A 212 11.78 -7.14 5.37
CA GLY A 212 11.70 -7.76 4.05
C GLY A 212 10.24 -7.85 3.56
N CYS A 213 9.90 -8.87 2.77
CA CYS A 213 8.57 -8.99 2.16
C CYS A 213 7.43 -9.13 3.20
N THR A 214 7.75 -9.68 4.39
CA THR A 214 6.79 -9.94 5.48
C THR A 214 6.18 -8.68 6.09
N THR A 215 6.77 -7.51 5.80
CA THR A 215 6.23 -6.22 6.22
C THR A 215 4.88 -5.91 5.55
N CYS A 216 4.66 -6.37 4.32
CA CYS A 216 3.43 -6.07 3.57
C CYS A 216 2.51 -7.29 3.42
N HIS A 217 3.07 -8.45 3.11
CA HIS A 217 2.34 -9.70 2.90
C HIS A 217 3.12 -10.88 3.48
N GLY A 218 2.45 -11.96 3.84
CA GLY A 218 3.13 -13.03 4.58
C GLY A 218 2.93 -12.88 6.09
N GLY A 219 3.86 -13.44 6.86
CA GLY A 219 3.85 -13.37 8.30
C GLY A 219 5.21 -13.74 8.89
N ALA A 220 5.28 -13.85 10.21
CA ALA A 220 6.52 -14.08 10.94
C ALA A 220 7.28 -15.36 10.50
N THR A 221 6.58 -16.35 9.94
CA THR A 221 7.16 -17.63 9.52
C THR A 221 7.65 -17.63 8.08
N SER A 222 7.00 -16.88 7.18
CA SER A 222 7.32 -16.86 5.74
C SER A 222 6.62 -15.69 5.05
N SER A 223 7.25 -15.19 3.98
CA SER A 223 6.65 -14.21 3.06
C SER A 223 5.53 -14.81 2.20
N ALA A 224 5.43 -16.13 2.10
CA ALA A 224 4.28 -16.78 1.49
C ALA A 224 3.03 -16.40 2.32
N PRO A 225 1.96 -15.78 1.78
CA PRO A 225 0.84 -15.30 2.59
C PRO A 225 0.21 -16.38 3.49
N PRO A 226 0.34 -16.31 4.84
CA PRO A 226 -0.78 -16.66 5.70
C PRO A 226 -1.77 -15.50 5.82
N VAL A 227 -1.35 -14.27 5.48
CA VAL A 227 -2.16 -13.05 5.39
C VAL A 227 -1.89 -12.37 4.06
N ASP A 228 -2.93 -12.08 3.29
CA ASP A 228 -2.82 -11.35 2.03
C ASP A 228 -2.90 -9.82 2.22
N LEU A 229 -2.72 -9.06 1.14
CA LEU A 229 -2.77 -7.59 1.18
C LEU A 229 -4.16 -7.04 1.58
N ALA A 230 -5.22 -7.85 1.48
CA ALA A 230 -6.56 -7.50 1.95
C ALA A 230 -6.82 -7.94 3.39
N GLY A 231 -5.83 -8.51 4.08
CA GLY A 231 -5.96 -8.99 5.45
C GLY A 231 -6.65 -10.34 5.60
N ASN A 232 -6.96 -11.04 4.50
CA ASN A 232 -7.55 -12.37 4.59
C ASN A 232 -6.53 -13.36 5.13
N THR A 233 -7.00 -14.35 5.88
CA THR A 233 -6.17 -15.44 6.40
C THR A 233 -6.65 -16.84 6.00
N ALA A 234 -7.85 -16.92 5.43
CA ALA A 234 -8.42 -18.19 5.02
C ALA A 234 -7.78 -18.67 3.71
N PRO A 235 -7.39 -19.95 3.59
CA PRO A 235 -6.83 -20.49 2.34
C PRO A 235 -7.85 -20.53 1.18
N THR A 236 -9.12 -20.25 1.46
CA THR A 236 -10.17 -20.06 0.44
C THR A 236 -10.14 -18.66 -0.19
N ALA A 237 -9.40 -17.71 0.38
CA ALA A 237 -9.16 -16.41 -0.22
C ALA A 237 -8.03 -16.51 -1.26
N ARG A 238 -8.21 -15.90 -2.43
CA ARG A 238 -7.25 -15.98 -3.54
C ARG A 238 -5.84 -15.54 -3.15
N GLY A 239 -5.73 -14.45 -2.38
CA GLY A 239 -4.43 -13.90 -1.95
C GLY A 239 -3.68 -14.78 -0.94
N VAL A 240 -4.38 -15.68 -0.25
CA VAL A 240 -3.79 -16.64 0.69
C VAL A 240 -3.56 -17.98 0.01
N GLY A 241 -4.64 -18.63 -0.43
CA GLY A 241 -4.60 -19.89 -1.18
C GLY A 241 -3.75 -20.98 -0.54
N ALA A 242 -3.13 -21.80 -1.39
CA ALA A 242 -2.28 -22.91 -0.99
C ALA A 242 -0.79 -22.52 -0.83
N HIS A 243 -0.44 -21.23 -0.69
CA HIS A 243 0.95 -20.76 -0.59
C HIS A 243 1.75 -21.50 0.49
N GLN A 244 1.23 -21.56 1.71
CA GLN A 244 1.90 -22.23 2.82
C GLN A 244 2.09 -23.73 2.55
N ALA A 245 1.09 -24.40 1.98
CA ALA A 245 1.19 -25.82 1.65
C ALA A 245 2.29 -26.13 0.63
N HIS A 246 2.60 -25.19 -0.27
CA HIS A 246 3.66 -25.35 -1.28
C HIS A 246 5.04 -24.91 -0.77
N LEU A 247 5.15 -23.77 -0.10
CA LEU A 247 6.44 -23.17 0.29
C LEU A 247 6.99 -23.70 1.62
N MET A 248 6.18 -24.30 2.49
CA MET A 248 6.70 -24.95 3.69
C MET A 248 7.56 -26.16 3.33
N THR A 249 8.51 -26.48 4.21
CA THR A 249 9.35 -27.68 4.09
C THR A 249 8.50 -28.93 3.94
N SER A 250 8.85 -29.79 2.99
CA SER A 250 8.18 -31.05 2.74
C SER A 250 9.12 -32.23 2.94
N THR A 251 8.56 -33.35 3.40
CA THR A 251 9.26 -34.64 3.51
C THR A 251 9.13 -35.48 2.25
N TRP A 252 8.32 -35.06 1.27
CA TRP A 252 8.00 -35.89 0.11
C TRP A 252 8.18 -35.20 -1.23
N ARG A 253 8.47 -33.91 -1.31
CA ARG A 253 8.74 -33.22 -2.59
C ARG A 253 9.90 -32.26 -2.47
N HIS A 254 10.47 -31.91 -3.63
CA HIS A 254 11.46 -30.87 -3.75
C HIS A 254 10.91 -29.52 -3.26
N GLU A 255 11.83 -28.62 -2.90
CA GLU A 255 11.51 -27.27 -2.46
C GLU A 255 10.78 -26.50 -3.57
N ILE A 256 9.69 -25.82 -3.21
CA ILE A 256 8.99 -24.92 -4.14
C ILE A 256 9.26 -23.50 -3.67
N VAL A 257 9.81 -22.69 -4.57
CA VAL A 257 10.18 -21.30 -4.29
C VAL A 257 9.21 -20.34 -4.96
N CYS A 258 9.18 -19.08 -4.54
CA CYS A 258 8.30 -18.07 -5.12
C CYS A 258 8.44 -17.97 -6.65
N SER A 259 9.68 -18.10 -7.16
CA SER A 259 9.96 -18.04 -8.60
C SER A 259 9.40 -19.21 -9.40
N SER A 260 8.90 -20.27 -8.75
CA SER A 260 8.18 -21.36 -9.42
C SER A 260 6.83 -20.92 -9.98
N CYS A 261 6.22 -19.89 -9.38
CA CYS A 261 4.89 -19.39 -9.76
C CYS A 261 4.83 -17.88 -10.00
N HIS A 262 5.82 -17.09 -9.56
CA HIS A 262 5.74 -15.62 -9.61
C HIS A 262 6.97 -14.95 -10.20
N VAL A 263 6.73 -13.76 -10.77
CA VAL A 263 7.79 -12.77 -10.96
C VAL A 263 8.17 -12.20 -9.61
N VAL A 264 9.23 -12.73 -9.00
CA VAL A 264 9.68 -12.23 -7.68
C VAL A 264 10.39 -10.89 -7.87
N PRO A 265 9.91 -9.80 -7.27
CA PRO A 265 10.54 -8.49 -7.40
C PRO A 265 11.85 -8.43 -6.61
N SER A 266 12.85 -7.74 -7.17
CA SER A 266 14.14 -7.51 -6.49
C SER A 266 14.08 -6.35 -5.50
N THR A 267 13.13 -5.42 -5.69
CA THR A 267 12.92 -4.25 -4.84
C THR A 267 11.43 -3.95 -4.74
N ASN A 268 11.09 -3.13 -3.76
CA ASN A 268 9.73 -2.71 -3.50
C ASN A 268 9.11 -1.87 -4.63
N ASP A 269 9.91 -1.09 -5.35
CA ASP A 269 9.50 -0.27 -6.50
C ASP A 269 9.73 -0.95 -7.86
N ALA A 270 10.02 -2.26 -7.87
CA ALA A 270 10.17 -2.99 -9.12
C ALA A 270 8.87 -2.91 -9.94
N PRO A 271 8.95 -2.65 -11.26
CA PRO A 271 7.77 -2.70 -12.13
C PRO A 271 7.00 -4.02 -11.97
N GLY A 272 5.67 -3.94 -11.84
CA GLY A 272 4.78 -5.06 -11.56
C GLY A 272 4.55 -5.35 -10.08
N HIS A 273 5.40 -4.89 -9.15
CA HIS A 273 5.18 -5.21 -7.74
C HIS A 273 4.10 -4.35 -7.05
N ARG A 274 4.18 -3.03 -7.24
CA ARG A 274 3.24 -2.04 -6.66
C ARG A 274 2.64 -1.17 -7.75
N ASP A 275 1.96 -1.79 -8.70
CA ASP A 275 1.39 -1.15 -9.88
C ASP A 275 -0.11 -0.84 -9.78
N GLY A 276 -0.71 -1.10 -8.61
CA GLY A 276 -2.01 -0.56 -8.21
C GLY A 276 -3.17 -1.56 -8.18
N ASP A 277 -2.97 -2.81 -8.62
CA ASP A 277 -4.02 -3.84 -8.58
C ASP A 277 -3.91 -4.81 -7.40
N ASN A 278 -2.78 -4.80 -6.67
CA ASN A 278 -2.46 -5.69 -5.56
C ASN A 278 -2.49 -7.18 -5.94
N VAL A 279 -2.18 -7.52 -7.20
CA VAL A 279 -2.12 -8.89 -7.72
C VAL A 279 -0.69 -9.20 -8.15
N ALA A 280 -0.11 -10.27 -7.63
CA ALA A 280 1.24 -10.69 -8.04
C ALA A 280 1.23 -11.31 -9.45
N GLU A 281 2.22 -10.96 -10.28
CA GLU A 281 2.37 -11.55 -11.61
C GLU A 281 2.67 -13.04 -11.51
N VAL A 282 1.86 -13.85 -12.19
CA VAL A 282 2.06 -15.30 -12.26
C VAL A 282 2.93 -15.64 -13.46
N ARG A 283 4.04 -16.34 -13.21
CA ARG A 283 4.87 -17.00 -14.22
C ARG A 283 5.16 -18.42 -13.72
N PHE A 284 5.03 -19.42 -14.58
CA PHE A 284 5.47 -20.75 -14.21
C PHE A 284 6.92 -20.98 -14.62
N ASP A 285 7.65 -21.71 -13.79
CA ASP A 285 9.03 -22.10 -14.07
C ASP A 285 9.15 -23.19 -15.13
N THR A 286 10.37 -23.67 -15.35
CA THR A 286 10.69 -24.70 -16.34
C THR A 286 10.11 -26.08 -16.02
N LEU A 287 9.62 -26.34 -14.80
CA LEU A 287 8.89 -27.58 -14.50
C LEU A 287 7.45 -27.51 -15.03
N ASN A 288 6.89 -26.30 -15.17
CA ASN A 288 5.54 -26.08 -15.69
C ASN A 288 5.55 -25.06 -16.84
N PRO A 289 6.33 -25.28 -17.91
CA PRO A 289 6.59 -24.24 -18.92
C PRO A 289 5.35 -23.86 -19.75
N GLN A 290 4.29 -24.67 -19.68
CA GLN A 290 3.00 -24.44 -20.33
C GLN A 290 1.88 -24.20 -19.32
N GLY A 291 2.22 -24.06 -18.03
CA GLY A 291 1.26 -23.81 -16.98
C GLY A 291 0.45 -22.56 -17.28
N THR A 292 -0.86 -22.66 -17.10
CA THR A 292 -1.77 -21.53 -17.23
C THR A 292 -2.41 -21.26 -15.89
N TYR A 293 -2.62 -19.99 -15.61
CA TYR A 293 -3.31 -19.52 -14.43
C TYR A 293 -4.61 -18.84 -14.85
N ALA A 294 -5.70 -19.30 -14.27
CA ALA A 294 -6.95 -18.56 -14.23
C ALA A 294 -7.18 -18.13 -12.77
N PRO A 295 -8.00 -17.10 -12.54
CA PRO A 295 -8.29 -16.68 -11.18
C PRO A 295 -8.79 -17.87 -10.36
N THR A 296 -8.03 -18.26 -9.32
CA THR A 296 -8.27 -19.41 -8.42
C THR A 296 -8.00 -20.82 -8.96
N SER A 297 -7.46 -20.99 -10.17
CA SER A 297 -7.12 -22.32 -10.68
C SER A 297 -5.90 -22.30 -11.61
N CYS A 298 -5.26 -23.45 -11.72
CA CYS A 298 -4.14 -23.68 -12.61
C CYS A 298 -4.43 -24.88 -13.52
N ALA A 299 -3.91 -24.85 -14.74
CA ALA A 299 -4.03 -25.95 -15.69
C ALA A 299 -2.72 -26.18 -16.45
N THR A 300 -2.64 -27.30 -17.15
CA THR A 300 -1.47 -27.70 -17.96
C THR A 300 -0.21 -27.79 -17.08
N LEU A 301 -0.37 -28.37 -15.88
CA LEU A 301 0.70 -28.49 -14.88
C LEU A 301 1.35 -29.89 -14.88
N TYR A 302 2.63 -29.94 -14.58
CA TYR A 302 3.37 -31.15 -14.22
C TYR A 302 3.04 -31.61 -12.79
N CYS A 303 3.06 -30.69 -11.81
CA CYS A 303 2.98 -31.03 -10.38
C CYS A 303 1.60 -31.56 -9.95
N HIS A 304 0.53 -30.99 -10.49
CA HIS A 304 -0.86 -31.39 -10.20
C HIS A 304 -1.45 -32.26 -11.31
N GLY A 305 -0.59 -33.09 -11.92
CA GLY A 305 -0.92 -34.02 -12.99
C GLY A 305 -0.36 -35.40 -12.69
N ASN A 306 -0.05 -36.18 -13.74
CA ASN A 306 0.41 -37.56 -13.59
C ASN A 306 1.94 -37.75 -13.55
N GLY A 307 2.70 -36.66 -13.41
CA GLY A 307 4.16 -36.68 -13.41
C GLY A 307 4.81 -37.08 -14.75
N ARG A 308 4.03 -37.24 -15.83
CA ARG A 308 4.55 -37.58 -17.18
C ARG A 308 4.52 -36.42 -18.17
N GLY A 309 3.84 -35.33 -17.83
CA GLY A 309 3.73 -34.16 -18.67
C GLY A 309 2.79 -33.12 -18.08
N ASN A 310 2.51 -32.10 -18.89
CA ASN A 310 1.72 -30.93 -18.50
C ASN A 310 0.20 -31.21 -18.66
N ASN A 311 -0.34 -32.15 -17.90
CA ASN A 311 -1.75 -32.58 -17.99
C ASN A 311 -2.56 -32.32 -16.73
N GLY A 312 -1.93 -31.69 -15.74
CA GLY A 312 -2.52 -31.43 -14.44
C GLY A 312 -3.42 -30.21 -14.41
N SER A 313 -4.38 -30.24 -13.50
CA SER A 313 -5.21 -29.10 -13.15
C SER A 313 -5.47 -29.09 -11.65
N ALA A 314 -5.43 -27.93 -11.04
CA ALA A 314 -5.70 -27.77 -9.61
C ALA A 314 -6.48 -26.50 -9.33
N SER A 315 -7.32 -26.56 -8.29
CA SER A 315 -7.85 -25.37 -7.65
C SER A 315 -6.81 -24.82 -6.67
N TRP A 316 -6.61 -23.52 -6.70
CA TRP A 316 -5.68 -22.80 -5.83
C TRP A 316 -6.25 -22.55 -4.42
N ILE A 317 -7.58 -22.45 -4.33
CA ILE A 317 -8.29 -22.03 -3.11
C ILE A 317 -9.15 -23.13 -2.49
N THR A 318 -9.09 -24.34 -3.05
CA THR A 318 -9.83 -25.49 -2.52
C THR A 318 -8.86 -26.37 -1.75
N PRO A 319 -8.91 -26.38 -0.41
CA PRO A 319 -8.09 -27.30 0.37
C PRO A 319 -8.49 -28.75 0.09
N GLY A 320 -7.48 -29.62 0.02
CA GLY A 320 -7.67 -31.06 -0.14
C GLY A 320 -6.38 -31.78 0.20
N ALA A 321 -6.49 -32.93 0.87
CA ALA A 321 -5.34 -33.81 1.05
C ALA A 321 -5.07 -34.51 -0.28
N LEU A 322 -3.80 -34.53 -0.69
CA LEU A 322 -3.33 -35.41 -1.76
C LEU A 322 -2.77 -36.68 -1.11
N ASP A 323 -3.06 -37.81 -1.73
CA ASP A 323 -2.39 -39.07 -1.49
C ASP A 323 -1.52 -39.45 -2.70
N CYS A 324 -0.80 -40.56 -2.61
CA CYS A 324 0.08 -41.00 -3.70
C CYS A 324 -0.68 -41.17 -5.02
N THR A 325 -1.89 -41.73 -4.96
CA THR A 325 -2.75 -42.01 -6.12
C THR A 325 -3.37 -40.75 -6.73
N SER A 326 -3.35 -39.63 -6.01
CA SER A 326 -3.83 -38.34 -6.51
C SER A 326 -2.95 -37.78 -7.62
N CYS A 327 -1.68 -38.22 -7.69
CA CYS A 327 -0.76 -37.85 -8.76
C CYS A 327 -0.54 -39.03 -9.72
N HIS A 328 -0.05 -40.17 -9.23
CA HIS A 328 0.28 -41.30 -10.09
C HIS A 328 -0.15 -42.63 -9.47
N ALA A 329 -0.39 -43.62 -10.33
CA ALA A 329 -0.62 -44.99 -9.88
C ALA A 329 0.60 -45.53 -9.11
N VAL A 330 0.35 -46.42 -8.14
CA VAL A 330 1.37 -46.99 -7.25
C VAL A 330 1.47 -48.51 -7.32
N ASP A 331 0.59 -49.13 -8.11
CA ASP A 331 0.39 -50.55 -8.27
C ASP A 331 0.93 -51.09 -9.60
N GLY A 332 1.67 -50.27 -10.37
CA GLY A 332 2.16 -50.65 -11.70
C GLY A 332 1.12 -50.42 -12.81
N ASN A 333 -0.17 -50.64 -12.52
CA ASN A 333 -1.23 -50.43 -13.49
C ASN A 333 -1.43 -48.95 -13.81
N GLY A 334 -1.47 -48.60 -15.10
CA GLY A 334 -1.51 -47.19 -15.53
C GLY A 334 -0.17 -46.44 -15.33
N MET A 335 0.89 -47.14 -14.91
CA MET A 335 2.27 -46.67 -15.01
C MET A 335 2.78 -46.72 -16.46
N SER A 336 3.91 -46.09 -16.78
CA SER A 336 4.44 -46.07 -18.17
C SER A 336 5.44 -47.19 -18.41
N GLY A 337 5.53 -47.72 -19.63
CA GLY A 337 6.40 -48.86 -19.91
C GLY A 337 5.93 -50.10 -19.16
N ASP A 338 6.85 -51.01 -18.86
CA ASP A 338 6.51 -52.33 -18.31
C ASP A 338 6.45 -52.35 -16.77
N HIS A 339 5.98 -51.25 -16.16
CA HIS A 339 5.83 -51.19 -14.70
C HIS A 339 4.79 -52.17 -14.17
N ASP A 340 3.75 -52.48 -14.96
CA ASP A 340 2.72 -53.46 -14.60
C ASP A 340 3.35 -54.84 -14.36
N GLU A 341 4.16 -55.32 -15.31
CA GLU A 341 4.92 -56.56 -15.18
C GLU A 341 5.80 -56.55 -13.92
N HIS A 342 6.65 -55.53 -13.74
CA HIS A 342 7.62 -55.55 -12.64
C HIS A 342 6.98 -55.32 -11.27
N VAL A 343 5.95 -54.46 -11.17
CA VAL A 343 5.37 -54.06 -9.88
C VAL A 343 4.19 -54.94 -9.49
N ASP A 344 3.29 -55.28 -10.42
CA ASP A 344 2.10 -56.10 -10.13
C ASP A 344 2.39 -57.60 -10.32
N GLU A 345 2.94 -57.99 -11.48
CA GLU A 345 3.12 -59.43 -11.81
C GLU A 345 4.32 -60.05 -11.07
N GLU A 346 5.46 -59.37 -11.04
CA GLU A 346 6.69 -59.81 -10.37
C GLU A 346 6.80 -59.35 -8.92
N ASN A 347 5.88 -58.47 -8.47
CA ASN A 347 5.82 -57.94 -7.11
C ASN A 347 7.16 -57.31 -6.64
N LEU A 348 7.85 -56.61 -7.55
CA LEU A 348 9.09 -55.90 -7.22
C LEU A 348 8.77 -54.58 -6.51
N PRO A 349 9.43 -54.29 -5.38
CA PRO A 349 9.24 -53.03 -4.69
C PRO A 349 9.84 -51.88 -5.49
N CYS A 350 9.29 -50.67 -5.35
CA CYS A 350 9.82 -49.46 -6.01
C CYS A 350 11.32 -49.24 -5.70
N THR A 351 11.77 -49.65 -4.51
CA THR A 351 13.17 -49.57 -4.08
C THR A 351 14.14 -50.41 -4.93
N ALA A 352 13.65 -51.37 -5.71
CA ALA A 352 14.46 -52.16 -6.63
C ALA A 352 15.03 -51.30 -7.78
N CYS A 353 14.28 -50.27 -8.20
CA CYS A 353 14.62 -49.40 -9.35
C CYS A 353 14.80 -47.93 -8.98
N HIS A 354 14.18 -47.47 -7.88
CA HIS A 354 14.15 -46.09 -7.43
C HIS A 354 14.82 -45.93 -6.05
N ALA A 355 15.94 -46.64 -5.82
CA ALA A 355 16.56 -46.78 -4.50
C ALA A 355 17.05 -45.46 -3.86
N SER A 356 17.18 -44.38 -4.63
CA SER A 356 17.58 -43.06 -4.15
C SER A 356 16.42 -42.21 -3.60
N VAL A 357 15.19 -42.51 -3.99
CA VAL A 357 14.01 -41.67 -3.73
C VAL A 357 12.89 -42.43 -3.02
N ALA A 358 12.70 -43.71 -3.33
CA ALA A 358 11.70 -44.57 -2.71
C ALA A 358 12.30 -45.40 -1.56
N GLY A 359 11.50 -45.59 -0.50
CA GLY A 359 11.77 -46.46 0.63
C GLY A 359 10.71 -47.55 0.80
N ALA A 360 10.84 -48.33 1.86
CA ALA A 360 9.87 -49.37 2.19
C ALA A 360 8.46 -48.76 2.41
N GLY A 361 7.42 -49.47 1.98
CA GLY A 361 6.02 -49.05 2.18
C GLY A 361 5.64 -47.74 1.47
N LEU A 362 6.18 -47.49 0.28
CA LEU A 362 5.91 -46.28 -0.53
C LEU A 362 6.35 -44.97 0.15
N THR A 363 7.31 -45.02 1.06
CA THR A 363 7.89 -43.83 1.68
C THR A 363 8.81 -43.10 0.70
N ILE A 364 8.87 -41.78 0.77
CA ILE A 364 9.87 -40.97 0.07
C ILE A 364 11.04 -40.73 1.03
N ILE A 365 12.21 -41.27 0.71
CA ILE A 365 13.41 -41.17 1.55
C ILE A 365 14.29 -39.96 1.19
N ASN A 366 14.06 -39.38 0.02
CA ASN A 366 14.73 -38.16 -0.41
C ASN A 366 13.76 -37.23 -1.15
N ALA A 367 13.16 -36.31 -0.41
CA ALA A 367 12.21 -35.33 -0.93
C ALA A 367 12.79 -34.51 -2.08
N THR A 368 14.08 -34.19 -2.04
CA THR A 368 14.73 -33.32 -3.06
C THR A 368 14.75 -33.94 -4.46
N LEU A 369 14.58 -35.27 -4.54
CA LEU A 369 14.53 -36.03 -5.78
C LEU A 369 13.10 -36.32 -6.25
N HIS A 370 12.08 -36.05 -5.43
CA HIS A 370 10.70 -36.33 -5.81
C HIS A 370 10.01 -35.03 -6.26
N VAL A 371 9.35 -35.06 -7.44
CA VAL A 371 8.71 -33.90 -8.07
C VAL A 371 9.72 -32.80 -8.50
N ASN A 372 10.90 -33.20 -8.99
CA ASN A 372 11.93 -32.29 -9.50
C ASN A 372 12.04 -32.28 -11.04
N GLY A 373 11.11 -32.94 -11.75
CA GLY A 373 11.10 -33.06 -13.21
C GLY A 373 12.02 -34.13 -13.79
N VAL A 374 12.78 -34.84 -12.96
CA VAL A 374 13.67 -35.93 -13.36
C VAL A 374 13.04 -37.27 -12.97
N ARG A 375 13.40 -38.34 -13.69
CA ARG A 375 13.02 -39.72 -13.35
C ARG A 375 14.25 -40.43 -12.82
N GLU A 376 14.35 -40.51 -11.50
CA GLU A 376 15.48 -41.10 -10.80
C GLU A 376 15.40 -42.62 -10.83
N VAL A 377 15.99 -43.23 -11.85
CA VAL A 377 16.18 -44.68 -11.87
C VAL A 377 17.57 -44.99 -11.34
N GLN A 378 17.63 -45.40 -10.08
CA GLN A 378 18.82 -45.97 -9.46
C GLN A 378 18.48 -47.39 -9.01
N MET A 379 18.83 -48.36 -9.85
CA MET A 379 18.59 -49.76 -9.55
C MET A 379 19.44 -50.21 -8.36
N ALA A 380 18.85 -51.02 -7.47
CA ALA A 380 19.58 -51.68 -6.39
C ALA A 380 20.60 -52.69 -6.94
N ARG A 381 20.33 -53.26 -8.13
CA ARG A 381 21.21 -54.17 -8.88
C ARG A 381 21.12 -53.88 -10.37
N GLY A 382 22.26 -53.66 -11.02
CA GLY A 382 22.35 -53.33 -12.44
C GLY A 382 22.40 -51.84 -12.73
N THR A 383 22.29 -51.48 -14.00
CA THR A 383 22.37 -50.08 -14.47
C THR A 383 21.32 -49.85 -15.55
N TYR A 384 20.53 -48.80 -15.37
CA TYR A 384 19.58 -48.32 -16.36
C TYR A 384 20.18 -47.14 -17.13
N ASN A 385 20.13 -47.20 -18.46
CA ASN A 385 20.48 -46.08 -19.31
C ASN A 385 19.19 -45.38 -19.76
N PRO A 386 18.89 -44.16 -19.26
CA PRO A 386 17.65 -43.45 -19.60
C PRO A 386 17.61 -42.95 -21.05
N ALA A 387 18.76 -42.81 -21.72
CA ALA A 387 18.81 -42.36 -23.11
C ALA A 387 18.41 -43.47 -24.09
N THR A 388 18.84 -44.70 -23.82
CA THR A 388 18.53 -45.88 -24.64
C THR A 388 17.39 -46.71 -24.08
N ARG A 389 16.92 -46.42 -22.86
CA ARG A 389 15.93 -47.19 -22.09
C ARG A 389 16.32 -48.65 -21.93
N THR A 390 17.62 -48.92 -21.77
CA THR A 390 18.17 -50.27 -21.66
C THR A 390 18.72 -50.55 -20.28
N CYS A 391 18.56 -51.79 -19.82
CA CYS A 391 19.15 -52.29 -18.59
C CYS A 391 20.41 -53.11 -18.89
N THR A 392 21.39 -53.06 -18.00
CA THR A 392 22.59 -53.91 -18.04
C THR A 392 22.93 -54.40 -16.64
N ASN A 393 23.60 -55.55 -16.54
CA ASN A 393 24.06 -56.12 -15.27
C ASN A 393 22.95 -56.36 -14.23
N THR A 394 21.69 -56.56 -14.67
CA THR A 394 20.52 -56.68 -13.77
C THR A 394 20.33 -58.06 -13.16
N GLY A 395 20.97 -59.10 -13.72
CA GLY A 395 20.78 -60.49 -13.28
C GLY A 395 19.43 -61.12 -13.67
N CYS A 396 18.44 -60.33 -14.13
CA CYS A 396 17.10 -60.81 -14.51
C CYS A 396 16.96 -61.07 -16.02
N HIS A 397 17.19 -60.07 -16.89
CA HIS A 397 16.87 -60.15 -18.33
C HIS A 397 18.07 -59.90 -19.28
N GLY A 398 19.31 -59.97 -18.79
CA GLY A 398 20.50 -59.84 -19.64
C GLY A 398 20.64 -58.44 -20.31
N SER A 399 20.59 -58.39 -21.65
CA SER A 399 20.87 -57.19 -22.47
C SER A 399 19.69 -56.74 -23.36
N GLU A 400 18.46 -57.04 -22.97
CA GLU A 400 17.25 -56.65 -23.72
C GLU A 400 17.04 -55.11 -23.78
N ARG A 401 16.29 -54.65 -24.80
CA ARG A 401 16.04 -53.22 -25.10
C ARG A 401 14.54 -52.94 -25.19
N TRP A 402 14.08 -51.81 -24.65
CA TRP A 402 12.66 -51.46 -24.47
C TRP A 402 12.34 -50.04 -24.98
#